data_AF-A0A1J5IDX3-F1
#
_entry.id   AF-A0A1J5IDX3-F1
#
_cell.length_a   1.000
_cell.length_b   1.000
_cell.length_c   1.000
_cell.angle_alpha   90.00
_cell.angle_beta   90.00
_cell.angle_gamma   90.00
#
_symmetry.space_group_name_H-M   'P 1'
#
loop_
_entity.id
_entity.type
_entity.pdbx_description
1 polymer ?
#
loop_
_entity_poly.entity_id
_entity_poly.type
_entity_poly.pdbx_seq_one_letter_code
_entity_poly.pdbx_strand_id
1 'polypeptide(L)' 'MLVQTKVQIEKESFDFIKKAYKQLNYGSLSEYIRDAVQAKIQQDRGIMREIKRAAAMEMLGDADPDNVFESIEGDEFENR' A
#
# COMPACT_ATOMS: atom_id res chain seq x y z
N MET A 1 15.33 10.38 0.21
CA MET A 1 15.47 11.35 1.32
C MET A 1 14.82 10.75 2.56
N LEU A 2 15.51 10.75 3.70
CA LEU A 2 14.92 10.31 4.97
C LEU A 2 14.28 11.51 5.68
N VAL A 3 13.08 11.33 6.22
CA VAL A 3 12.39 12.33 7.03
C VAL A 3 12.43 11.88 8.49
N GLN A 4 12.83 12.78 9.38
CA GLN A 4 12.84 12.49 10.82
C GLN A 4 11.44 12.67 11.40
N THR A 5 10.95 11.65 12.09
CA THR A 5 9.63 11.69 12.75
C THR A 5 9.77 11.13 14.16
N LYS A 6 9.12 11.77 15.14
CA LYS A 6 9.03 11.25 16.50
C LYS A 6 7.85 10.29 16.58
N VAL A 7 8.08 9.10 17.10
CA VAL A 7 7.07 8.06 17.28
C VAL A 7 6.99 7.72 18.76
N GLN A 8 5.77 7.60 19.28
CA GLN A 8 5.54 7.06 20.62
C GLN A 8 5.38 5.55 20.52
N ILE A 9 6.06 4.82 21.40
CA ILE A 9 6.02 3.36 21.46
C ILE A 9 5.68 3.00 22.90
N GLU A 10 4.83 2.00 23.08
CA GLU A 10 4.53 1.48 24.41
C GLU A 10 5.79 0.97 25.10
N LYS A 11 5.84 1.13 26.42
CA LYS A 11 7.02 0.77 27.20
C LYS A 11 7.40 -0.71 27.03
N GLU A 12 6.42 -1.60 27.05
CA GLU A 12 6.64 -3.05 26.90
C GLU A 12 7.26 -3.39 25.53
N SER A 13 6.73 -2.77 24.47
CA SER A 13 7.27 -2.89 23.12
C SER A 13 8.69 -2.35 23.03
N PHE A 14 8.97 -1.20 23.65
CA PHE A 14 10.32 -0.63 23.68
C PHE A 14 11.32 -1.54 24.41
N ASP A 15 10.93 -2.11 25.56
CA ASP A 15 11.78 -3.01 26.34
C ASP A 15 12.07 -4.31 25.58
N PHE A 16 11.10 -4.82 24.81
CA PHE A 16 11.31 -5.93 23.88
C PHE A 16 12.33 -5.56 22.79
N ILE A 17 12.10 -4.46 22.07
CA ILE A 17 12.95 -4.01 20.97
C ILE A 17 14.40 -3.84 21.44
N LYS A 18 14.60 -3.25 22.62
CA LYS A 18 15.92 -3.03 23.23
C LYS A 18 16.70 -4.33 23.46
N LYS A 19 16.02 -5.45 23.71
CA LYS A 19 16.65 -6.78 23.84
C LYS A 19 16.82 -7.44 22.47
N ALA A 20 15.80 -7.37 21.63
CA ALA A 20 15.72 -8.04 20.34
C ALA A 20 16.77 -7.53 19.34
N TYR A 21 16.98 -6.21 19.23
CA TYR A 21 17.87 -5.66 18.19
C TYR A 21 19.31 -6.21 18.30
N LYS A 22 19.80 -6.43 19.52
CA LYS A 22 21.13 -7.02 19.75
C LYS A 22 21.16 -8.51 19.39
N GLN A 23 20.12 -9.25 19.78
CA GLN A 23 20.02 -10.69 19.50
C GLN A 23 19.90 -10.97 18.01
N LEU A 24 19.28 -10.05 17.27
CA LEU A 24 19.08 -10.14 15.83
C LEU A 24 20.18 -9.43 15.02
N ASN A 25 21.31 -9.08 15.66
CA ASN A 25 22.50 -8.50 15.02
C ASN A 25 22.29 -7.17 14.28
N TYR A 26 21.33 -6.35 14.71
CA TYR A 26 21.21 -4.98 14.21
C TYR A 26 22.29 -4.08 14.81
N GLY A 27 22.83 -3.16 14.00
CA GLY A 27 23.84 -2.20 14.44
C GLY A 27 23.29 -1.12 15.38
N SER A 28 21.97 -0.85 15.33
CA SER A 28 21.31 0.06 16.25
C SER A 28 19.83 -0.23 16.45
N LEU A 29 19.26 0.32 17.53
CA LEU A 29 17.81 0.28 17.78
C LEU A 29 17.02 0.98 16.65
N SER A 30 17.54 2.09 16.12
CA SER A 30 16.92 2.83 15.02
C SER A 30 16.92 2.05 13.70
N GLU A 31 17.91 1.20 13.47
CA GLU A 31 17.94 0.31 12.32
C GLU A 31 16.83 -0.74 12.41
N TYR A 32 16.73 -1.44 13.54
CA TYR A 32 15.65 -2.38 13.81
C TYR A 32 14.26 -1.76 13.57
N ILE A 33 14.03 -0.55 14.13
CA ILE A 33 12.73 0.12 14.01
C ILE A 33 12.45 0.49 12.55
N ARG A 34 13.45 0.98 11.80
CA ARG A 34 13.26 1.32 10.38
C ARG A 34 12.88 0.10 9.56
N ASP A 35 13.54 -1.03 9.77
CA ASP A 35 13.28 -2.25 9.02
C ASP A 35 11.91 -2.84 9.37
N ALA A 36 11.54 -2.84 10.66
CA ALA A 36 10.22 -3.26 11.12
C ALA A 36 9.09 -2.40 10.50
N VAL A 37 9.27 -1.08 10.49
CA VAL A 37 8.31 -0.15 9.86
C VAL A 37 8.25 -0.36 8.35
N GLN A 38 9.40 -0.53 7.69
CA GLN A 38 9.46 -0.76 6.24
C GLN A 38 8.75 -2.06 5.84
N ALA A 39 8.94 -3.14 6.61
CA ALA A 39 8.26 -4.41 6.38
C ALA A 39 6.73 -4.24 6.46
N LYS A 40 6.24 -3.52 7.49
CA LYS A 40 4.82 -3.25 7.66
C LYS A 40 4.25 -2.39 6.52
N ILE A 41 4.97 -1.34 6.10
CA ILE A 41 4.56 -0.49 4.97
C ILE A 41 4.42 -1.32 3.67
N GLN A 42 5.32 -2.26 3.42
CA GLN A 42 5.21 -3.09 2.21
C GLN A 42 3.99 -4.01 2.24
N GLN A 43 3.70 -4.62 3.38
CA GLN A 43 2.48 -5.40 3.58
C GLN A 43 1.23 -4.52 3.37
N ASP A 44 1.19 -3.35 4.01
CA ASP A 44 0.03 -2.45 3.96
C ASP A 44 -0.20 -1.89 2.55
N ARG A 45 0.87 -1.64 1.78
CA ARG A 45 0.74 -1.28 0.35
C ARG A 45 0.06 -2.37 -0.47
N GLY A 46 0.32 -3.64 -0.17
CA GLY A 46 -0.39 -4.77 -0.80
C GLY A 46 -1.88 -4.72 -0.51
N ILE A 47 -2.24 -4.63 0.76
CA ILE A 47 -3.62 -4.54 1.24
C ILE A 47 -4.34 -3.33 0.61
N MET A 48 -3.69 -2.16 0.58
CA MET A 48 -4.28 -0.96 -0.02
C MET A 48 -4.53 -1.10 -1.52
N ARG A 49 -3.74 -1.88 -2.26
CA ARG A 49 -4.02 -2.15 -3.69
C ARG A 49 -5.23 -3.06 -3.85
N GLU A 50 -5.41 -4.02 -2.96
CA GLU A 50 -6.56 -4.93 -2.99
C GLU A 50 -7.85 -4.19 -2.64
N ILE A 51 -7.84 -3.36 -1.59
CA ILE A 51 -8.96 -2.48 -1.23
C ILE A 51 -9.35 -1.60 -2.41
N LYS A 52 -8.38 -0.96 -3.08
CA LYS A 52 -8.63 -0.12 -4.26
C LYS A 52 -9.20 -0.92 -5.43
N ARG A 53 -8.70 -2.14 -5.68
CA ARG A 53 -9.22 -3.02 -6.74
C ARG A 53 -10.65 -3.44 -6.46
N ALA A 54 -10.96 -3.83 -5.22
CA ALA A 54 -12.32 -4.19 -4.81
C ALA A 54 -13.28 -3.00 -4.98
N ALA A 55 -12.91 -1.81 -4.50
CA ALA A 55 -13.72 -0.61 -4.65
C ALA A 55 -13.94 -0.23 -6.14
N ALA A 56 -12.92 -0.37 -6.98
CA ALA A 56 -13.06 -0.13 -8.42
C ALA A 56 -13.98 -1.15 -9.10
N MET A 57 -13.92 -2.42 -8.72
CA MET A 57 -14.83 -3.45 -9.23
C MET A 57 -16.26 -3.26 -8.73
N GLU A 58 -16.46 -2.82 -7.50
CA GLU A 58 -17.79 -2.47 -6.95
C GLU A 58 -18.40 -1.30 -7.74
N MET A 59 -17.64 -0.24 -7.98
CA MET A 59 -18.08 0.89 -8.82
C MET A 59 -18.38 0.49 -10.27
N LEU A 60 -17.67 -0.51 -10.81
CA LEU A 60 -17.94 -1.07 -12.14
C LEU A 60 -19.13 -2.05 -12.14
N GLY A 61 -19.43 -2.69 -11.02
CA GLY A 61 -20.57 -3.59 -10.86
C GLY A 61 -21.90 -2.86 -10.68
N ASP A 62 -21.86 -1.63 -10.15
CA ASP A 62 -23.00 -0.69 -10.10
C ASP A 62 -23.13 0.17 -11.37
N ALA A 63 -22.12 0.13 -12.26
CA ALA A 63 -22.25 0.71 -13.58
C ALA A 63 -22.96 -0.31 -14.47
N ASP A 64 -24.25 -0.09 -14.74
CA ASP A 64 -24.95 -0.79 -15.82
C ASP A 64 -24.04 -0.73 -17.06
N PRO A 65 -23.69 -1.88 -17.67
CA PRO A 65 -22.94 -1.89 -18.92
C PRO A 65 -23.87 -1.48 -20.07
N ASP A 66 -24.66 -0.42 -19.90
CA ASP A 66 -25.37 0.22 -20.98
C ASP A 66 -24.34 1.01 -21.81
N ASN A 67 -23.84 0.31 -22.83
CA ASN A 67 -23.70 0.85 -24.18
C ASN A 67 -22.66 1.96 -24.45
N VAL A 68 -21.53 2.00 -23.73
CA VAL A 68 -20.43 2.87 -24.18
C VAL A 68 -19.70 2.29 -25.41
N PHE A 69 -19.68 0.96 -25.57
CA PHE A 69 -19.05 0.30 -26.73
C PHE A 69 -20.00 0.08 -27.92
N GLU A 70 -21.32 -0.04 -27.71
CA GLU A 70 -22.30 -0.08 -28.82
C GLU A 70 -22.48 1.29 -29.49
N SER A 71 -21.96 2.37 -28.90
CA SER A 71 -21.94 3.71 -29.50
C SER A 71 -20.75 3.96 -30.44
N ILE A 72 -19.84 2.98 -30.60
CA ILE A 72 -18.65 3.06 -31.46
C ILE A 72 -18.77 2.00 -32.57
N GLU A 73 -19.96 1.83 -33.14
CA GLU A 73 -20.10 1.18 -34.45
C GLU A 73 -20.16 2.26 -35.55
N GLY A 74 -19.04 2.37 -36.26
CA GLY A 74 -18.96 2.66 -37.70
C GLY A 74 -19.74 3.84 -38.26
N ASP A 75 -19.10 5.00 -38.33
CA ASP A 75 -19.08 5.81 -39.54
C ASP A 75 -17.84 6.74 -39.48
N GLU A 76 -17.16 6.93 -40.61
CA GLU A 76 -15.92 7.72 -40.80
C GLU A 76 -14.55 7.03 -40.58
N PHE A 77 -14.35 5.79 -41.03
CA PHE A 77 -13.00 5.30 -41.39
C PHE A 77 -12.70 5.31 -42.90
N GLU A 78 -13.65 5.76 -43.73
CA GLU A 78 -13.44 5.99 -45.16
C GLU A 78 -13.86 7.42 -45.51
N ASN A 79 -12.94 8.38 -45.32
CA ASN A 79 -12.75 9.63 -46.09
C ASN A 79 -12.06 10.69 -45.22
N ARG A 80 -10.74 10.56 -45.01
CA ARG A 80 -9.83 11.70 -44.78
C ARG A 80 -8.38 11.28 -44.93
#